data_AF-A0A925QSE5-F1
#
_entry.id   AF-A0A925QSE5-F1
#
_cell.length_a   1.000
_cell.length_b   1.000
_cell.length_c   1.000
_cell.angle_alpha   90.00
_cell.angle_beta   90.00
_cell.angle_gamma   90.00
#
_symmetry.space_group_name_H-M   'P 1'
#
loop_
_entity.id
_entity.type
_entity.pdbx_description
1 polymer ?
#
loop_
_entity_poly.entity_id
_entity_poly.type
_entity_poly.pdbx_seq_one_letter_code
_entity_poly.pdbx_strand_id
1 'polypeptide(L)'
;MPKQKSSAEIHIADGEDGMRAVVDLRFEAGEWPIEFVVPKKDADSWMAHLRSEIEERGWNSGGLSQLEAAENSGTLSVYTANGPNPPTLHIVWERRRGAALRVKAHPDGNPTLSLDLAREFINAANQRMQRNVTVRAHRWDLLTYRGLSWRGELWLGDDLRLGPPSRFPDALSGPQVIIVDAMVEGIGSEGIMDNFETRIRELKIFLGIVLGICPRSVRPKLDWVAEFDDQGCPTACELRSVGYWEVGPHRTFPIKGSCSPVARELVLRPGVGRIGIHSDMRERWVPADIEELWRAFTALPVAKRDNILRAGNAYLTADSMWPDQRTAYAVFLVIACETLKPKGKRYDRMNIYGVVASLIGLNEALRLRDLSIHPQQVRSRHMHRGELASGEFLPSLVNNDFADPSFDEMLRELWKTCRLCLIEWLRCGGEYKVVSLPRPPRSKRSVRQVQLGSKIRGAMKWSPPQTGATKASR
;
A
#
# COMPACT_ATOMS: atom_id res chain seq x y z
N MET A 1 23.08 -14.98 15.01
CA MET A 1 24.45 -14.48 15.26
C MET A 1 24.59 -14.30 16.77
N PRO A 2 25.79 -14.26 17.36
CA PRO A 2 25.91 -13.84 18.76
C PRO A 2 25.45 -12.38 18.90
N LYS A 3 24.75 -12.05 20.00
CA LYS A 3 24.36 -10.67 20.31
C LYS A 3 25.61 -9.81 20.39
N GLN A 4 25.64 -8.69 19.67
CA GLN A 4 26.79 -7.79 19.62
C GLN A 4 26.39 -6.42 20.13
N LYS A 5 27.24 -5.83 20.97
CA LYS A 5 27.09 -4.44 21.40
C LYS A 5 27.31 -3.55 20.18
N SER A 6 26.42 -2.58 19.98
CA SER A 6 26.60 -1.58 18.93
C SER A 6 27.95 -0.88 19.12
N SER A 7 28.75 -0.75 18.05
CA SER A 7 29.94 0.10 18.04
C SER A 7 29.63 1.55 17.70
N ALA A 8 28.37 1.86 17.36
CA ALA A 8 27.94 3.21 17.03
C ALA A 8 27.61 3.99 18.32
N GLU A 9 28.16 5.20 18.42
CA GLU A 9 27.74 6.21 19.39
C GLU A 9 26.51 6.93 18.83
N ILE A 10 25.39 6.80 19.55
CA ILE A 10 24.12 7.39 19.17
C ILE A 10 23.79 8.46 20.19
N HIS A 11 23.53 9.66 19.68
CA HIS A 11 23.14 10.81 20.48
C HIS A 11 21.72 11.25 20.11
N ILE A 12 20.98 11.70 21.11
CA ILE A 12 19.63 12.29 20.95
C ILE A 12 19.63 13.70 21.52
N ALA A 13 18.69 14.55 21.08
CA ALA A 13 18.53 15.88 21.66
C ALA A 13 18.17 15.77 23.15
N ASP A 14 18.76 16.62 23.99
CA ASP A 14 18.52 16.63 25.43
C ASP A 14 17.40 17.58 25.88
N GLY A 15 16.84 18.35 24.94
CA GLY A 15 15.79 19.33 25.17
C GLY A 15 16.27 20.71 25.64
N GLU A 16 17.58 20.94 25.69
CA GLU A 16 18.24 22.21 26.07
C GLU A 16 19.29 22.62 25.01
N ASP A 17 18.97 22.38 23.73
CA ASP A 17 19.86 22.62 22.57
C ASP A 17 21.18 21.83 22.60
N GLY A 18 21.27 20.79 23.44
CA GLY A 18 22.39 19.86 23.53
C GLY A 18 22.04 18.44 23.06
N MET A 19 23.02 17.54 23.21
CA MET A 19 22.92 16.15 22.78
C MET A 19 23.36 15.22 23.91
N ARG A 20 22.63 14.12 24.11
CA ARG A 20 22.90 13.10 25.13
C ARG A 20 23.15 11.75 24.49
N ALA A 21 24.16 11.03 24.98
CA ALA A 21 24.47 9.69 24.52
C ALA A 21 23.39 8.67 24.97
N VAL A 22 23.04 7.76 24.06
CA VAL A 22 22.20 6.60 24.35
C VAL A 22 23.10 5.38 24.53
N VAL A 23 23.06 4.79 25.71
CA VAL A 23 23.91 3.64 26.07
C VAL A 23 23.17 2.33 25.81
N ASP A 24 23.86 1.36 25.22
CA ASP A 24 23.36 -0.01 25.09
C ASP A 24 23.65 -0.83 26.36
N LEU A 25 22.62 -0.97 27.20
CA LEU A 25 22.69 -1.59 28.52
C LEU A 25 22.33 -3.08 28.52
N ARG A 26 22.04 -3.67 27.35
CA ARG A 26 21.66 -5.09 27.21
C ARG A 26 22.69 -6.07 27.76
N PHE A 27 23.95 -5.65 27.81
CA PHE A 27 25.09 -6.48 28.20
C PHE A 27 25.63 -6.13 29.59
N GLU A 28 25.01 -5.17 30.27
CA GLU A 28 25.50 -4.75 31.58
C GLU A 28 25.16 -5.76 32.66
N ALA A 29 26.17 -6.10 33.45
CA ALA A 29 26.03 -6.88 34.66
C ALA A 29 25.65 -5.96 35.82
N GLY A 30 24.73 -6.40 36.68
CA GLY A 30 24.28 -5.61 37.81
C GLY A 30 22.90 -6.03 38.30
N GLU A 31 22.47 -5.40 39.38
CA GLU A 31 21.13 -5.60 39.93
C GLU A 31 20.11 -4.78 39.13
N TRP A 32 19.06 -5.45 38.68
CA TRP A 32 17.92 -4.84 38.00
C TRP A 32 16.73 -4.91 38.97
N PRO A 33 16.43 -3.84 39.72
CA PRO A 33 15.48 -3.88 40.84
C PRO A 33 14.01 -4.09 40.41
N ILE A 34 13.73 -4.03 39.11
CA ILE A 34 12.43 -4.33 38.51
C ILE A 34 12.65 -5.38 37.41
N GLU A 35 12.08 -6.58 37.59
CA GLU A 35 12.07 -7.64 36.58
C GLU A 35 10.67 -8.25 36.46
N PHE A 36 10.19 -8.45 35.23
CA PHE A 36 8.91 -9.11 34.98
C PHE A 36 8.83 -9.68 33.56
N VAL A 37 7.78 -10.46 33.31
CA VAL A 37 7.51 -11.08 32.01
C VAL A 37 6.14 -10.62 31.52
N VAL A 38 6.11 -10.05 30.32
CA VAL A 38 4.86 -9.76 29.61
C VAL A 38 4.45 -11.00 28.81
N PRO A 39 3.24 -11.54 29.02
CA PRO A 39 2.77 -12.73 28.32
C PRO A 39 2.83 -12.57 26.80
N LYS A 40 3.00 -13.69 26.08
CA LYS A 40 3.07 -13.72 24.61
C LYS A 40 1.94 -12.94 23.93
N LYS A 41 0.71 -13.03 24.47
CA LYS A 41 -0.48 -12.38 23.91
C LYS A 41 -0.42 -10.85 23.93
N ASP A 42 0.32 -10.26 24.86
CA ASP A 42 0.38 -8.81 25.06
C ASP A 42 1.76 -8.22 24.67
N ALA A 43 2.74 -9.08 24.42
CA ALA A 43 4.11 -8.71 24.09
C ALA A 43 4.25 -7.89 22.80
N ASP A 44 3.27 -7.94 21.89
CA ASP A 44 3.24 -7.13 20.66
C ASP A 44 2.81 -5.67 20.91
N SER A 45 1.99 -5.40 21.92
CA SER A 45 1.46 -4.06 22.20
C SER A 45 2.09 -3.37 23.42
N TRP A 46 2.78 -4.11 24.30
CA TRP A 46 3.31 -3.55 25.55
C TRP A 46 4.20 -2.31 25.34
N MET A 47 5.12 -2.35 24.36
CA MET A 47 5.98 -1.20 24.06
C MET A 47 5.20 0.04 23.64
N ALA A 48 4.10 -0.13 22.89
CA ALA A 48 3.24 0.99 22.51
C ALA A 48 2.53 1.59 23.73
N HIS A 49 2.05 0.76 24.67
CA HIS A 49 1.45 1.25 25.92
C HIS A 49 2.46 1.94 26.84
N LEU A 50 3.70 1.44 26.88
CA LEU A 50 4.80 2.09 27.59
C LEU A 50 5.09 3.47 27.01
N ARG A 51 5.22 3.59 25.68
CA ARG A 51 5.40 4.88 24.98
C ARG A 51 4.23 5.83 25.20
N SER A 52 3.00 5.32 25.17
CA SER A 52 1.82 6.12 25.47
C SER A 52 1.82 6.65 26.91
N GLU A 53 2.33 5.91 27.89
CA GLU A 53 2.49 6.40 29.27
C GLU A 53 3.61 7.45 29.39
N ILE A 54 4.69 7.31 28.60
CA ILE A 54 5.76 8.33 28.51
C ILE A 54 5.19 9.64 27.98
N GLU A 55 4.42 9.59 26.90
CA GLU A 55 3.74 10.75 26.30
C GLU A 55 2.77 11.42 27.29
N GLU A 56 1.94 10.64 27.98
CA GLU A 56 0.95 11.14 28.96
C GLU A 56 1.62 11.93 30.09
N ARG A 57 2.82 11.51 30.51
CA ARG A 57 3.62 12.17 31.55
C ARG A 57 4.45 13.34 31.02
N GLY A 58 4.44 13.60 29.71
CA GLY A 58 5.30 14.61 29.08
C GLY A 58 6.79 14.28 29.17
N TRP A 59 7.13 12.99 29.26
CA TRP A 59 8.50 12.51 29.37
C TRP A 59 9.08 12.21 27.99
N ASN A 60 10.41 12.08 27.92
CA ASN A 60 11.12 11.75 26.69
C ASN A 60 11.68 10.33 26.75
N SER A 61 11.97 9.72 25.60
CA SER A 61 12.68 8.45 25.58
C SER A 61 13.62 8.32 24.38
N GLY A 62 14.66 7.51 24.56
CA GLY A 62 15.62 7.17 23.51
C GLY A 62 16.11 5.75 23.69
N GLY A 63 16.39 5.04 22.60
CA GLY A 63 16.71 3.63 22.72
C GLY A 63 17.37 3.02 21.49
N LEU A 64 17.86 1.81 21.70
CA LEU A 64 18.55 0.99 20.72
C LEU A 64 17.87 -0.37 20.67
N SER A 65 17.69 -0.91 19.47
CA SER A 65 17.13 -2.25 19.30
C SER A 65 17.89 -3.02 18.23
N GLN A 66 17.99 -4.33 18.45
CA GLN A 66 18.51 -5.30 17.51
C GLN A 66 17.37 -6.24 17.12
N LEU A 67 17.08 -6.27 15.82
CA LEU A 67 16.04 -7.11 15.25
C LEU A 67 16.71 -8.29 14.54
N GLU A 68 16.51 -9.51 15.05
CA GLU A 68 16.99 -10.73 14.38
C GLU A 68 15.85 -11.66 13.95
N ALA A 69 16.20 -12.67 13.15
CA ALA A 69 15.25 -13.68 12.70
C ALA A 69 14.64 -14.46 13.89
N ALA A 70 15.45 -14.78 14.90
CA ALA A 70 15.02 -15.62 16.02
C ALA A 70 14.61 -14.83 17.28
N GLU A 71 15.23 -13.67 17.52
CA GLU A 71 15.11 -12.92 18.77
C GLU A 71 15.32 -11.43 18.53
N ASN A 72 14.54 -10.61 19.22
CA ASN A 72 14.70 -9.17 19.26
C ASN A 72 15.09 -8.77 20.68
N SER A 73 15.97 -7.78 20.82
CA SER A 73 16.29 -7.19 22.12
C SER A 73 16.60 -5.71 21.98
N GLY A 74 16.51 -4.97 23.07
CA GLY A 74 16.82 -3.55 23.06
C GLY A 74 17.03 -2.96 24.44
N THR A 75 17.53 -1.73 24.43
CA THR A 75 17.57 -0.83 25.59
C THR A 75 16.70 0.38 25.26
N LEU A 76 15.87 0.80 26.21
CA LEU A 76 15.11 2.04 26.16
C LEU A 76 15.39 2.82 27.43
N SER A 77 15.80 4.07 27.30
CA SER A 77 15.99 5.01 28.39
C SER A 77 14.83 6.00 28.38
N VAL A 78 14.15 6.13 29.51
CA VAL A 78 13.03 7.06 29.73
C VAL A 78 13.52 8.19 30.61
N TYR A 79 13.35 9.43 30.17
CA TYR A 79 13.88 10.62 30.79
C TYR A 79 12.74 11.48 31.32
N THR A 80 12.75 11.76 32.62
CA THR A 80 11.65 12.49 33.27
C THR A 80 11.82 14.02 33.22
N ALA A 81 12.95 14.50 32.67
CA ALA A 81 13.28 15.91 32.52
C ALA A 81 14.26 16.11 31.34
N ASN A 82 14.46 17.37 30.95
CA ASN A 82 15.45 17.79 29.95
C ASN A 82 16.85 17.96 30.60
N GLY A 83 17.86 18.21 29.77
CA GLY A 83 19.24 18.47 30.18
C GLY A 83 20.16 17.25 30.06
N PRO A 84 21.45 17.34 30.41
CA PRO A 84 22.43 16.31 30.03
C PRO A 84 22.32 15.01 30.84
N ASN A 85 21.87 15.05 32.09
CA ASN A 85 21.79 13.86 32.97
C ASN A 85 20.55 13.85 33.89
N PRO A 86 19.33 13.85 33.31
CA PRO A 86 18.10 13.89 34.10
C PRO A 86 17.85 12.57 34.83
N PRO A 87 16.93 12.54 35.81
CA PRO A 87 16.43 11.29 36.37
C PRO A 87 15.91 10.39 35.24
N THR A 88 16.42 9.17 35.20
CA THR A 88 16.28 8.26 34.06
C THR A 88 15.80 6.89 34.53
N LEU A 89 14.96 6.23 33.73
CA LEU A 89 14.66 4.81 33.88
C LEU A 89 15.20 4.07 32.66
N HIS A 90 16.17 3.20 32.88
CA HIS A 90 16.66 2.29 31.86
C HIS A 90 15.83 1.03 31.83
N ILE A 91 15.44 0.59 30.65
CA ILE A 91 14.61 -0.59 30.41
C ILE A 91 15.31 -1.45 29.36
N VAL A 92 15.70 -2.66 29.76
CA VAL A 92 16.23 -3.69 28.87
C VAL A 92 15.13 -4.71 28.60
N TRP A 93 15.00 -5.10 27.35
CA TRP A 93 13.99 -6.06 26.94
C TRP A 93 14.52 -7.09 25.98
N GLU A 94 13.99 -8.30 26.08
CA GLU A 94 14.34 -9.44 25.23
C GLU A 94 13.10 -10.25 24.86
N ARG A 95 12.99 -10.61 23.58
CA ARG A 95 11.86 -11.39 23.06
C ARG A 95 12.29 -12.31 21.95
N ARG A 96 12.18 -13.61 22.20
CA ARG A 96 12.20 -14.62 21.13
C ARG A 96 10.95 -14.46 20.26
N ARG A 97 11.08 -14.67 18.94
CA ARG A 97 9.98 -14.47 18.00
C ARG A 97 8.75 -15.30 18.39
N GLY A 98 7.61 -14.64 18.56
CA GLY A 98 6.36 -15.29 18.96
C GLY A 98 6.36 -15.84 20.39
N ALA A 99 7.25 -15.37 21.27
CA ALA A 99 7.29 -15.70 22.69
C ALA A 99 6.94 -14.49 23.57
N ALA A 100 6.90 -14.73 24.89
CA ALA A 100 6.77 -13.70 25.91
C ALA A 100 7.96 -12.72 25.87
N LEU A 101 7.72 -11.49 26.31
CA LEU A 101 8.72 -10.42 26.42
C LEU A 101 9.25 -10.38 27.85
N ARG A 102 10.56 -10.47 28.01
CA ARG A 102 11.23 -10.30 29.31
C ARG A 102 11.68 -8.86 29.43
N VAL A 103 11.41 -8.24 30.57
CA VAL A 103 11.72 -6.84 30.82
C VAL A 103 12.48 -6.72 32.14
N LYS A 104 13.55 -5.93 32.11
CA LYS A 104 14.32 -5.51 33.28
C LYS A 104 14.40 -3.99 33.28
N ALA A 105 14.30 -3.35 34.44
CA ALA A 105 14.44 -1.91 34.55
C ALA A 105 15.26 -1.46 35.77
N HIS A 106 16.01 -0.38 35.59
CA HIS A 106 16.95 0.18 36.56
C HIS A 106 16.84 1.72 36.56
N PRO A 107 16.50 2.36 37.69
CA PRO A 107 16.51 3.82 37.83
C PRO A 107 17.94 4.38 37.93
N ASP A 108 18.23 5.44 37.20
CA ASP A 108 19.53 6.12 37.15
C ASP A 108 19.35 7.66 37.06
N GLY A 109 20.42 8.42 36.82
CA GLY A 109 20.43 9.87 36.60
C GLY A 109 20.94 10.66 37.80
N ASN A 110 21.03 11.99 37.65
CA ASN A 110 21.42 12.90 38.72
C ASN A 110 20.43 14.09 38.85
N PRO A 111 19.52 14.10 39.85
CA PRO A 111 19.36 13.07 40.88
C PRO A 111 18.82 11.76 40.30
N THR A 112 19.11 10.66 40.99
CA THR A 112 18.64 9.33 40.59
C THR A 112 17.11 9.26 40.68
N LEU A 113 16.46 8.69 39.66
CA LEU A 113 15.02 8.46 39.69
C LEU A 113 14.65 7.53 40.86
N SER A 114 13.60 7.85 41.61
CA SER A 114 13.19 6.99 42.73
C SER A 114 12.65 5.65 42.25
N LEU A 115 12.97 4.58 42.98
CA LEU A 115 12.51 3.23 42.65
C LEU A 115 10.98 3.10 42.68
N ASP A 116 10.32 3.82 43.59
CA ASP A 116 8.86 3.82 43.70
C ASP A 116 8.20 4.45 42.48
N LEU A 117 8.72 5.58 42.00
CA LEU A 117 8.22 6.24 40.78
C LEU A 117 8.46 5.37 39.54
N ALA A 118 9.61 4.70 39.46
CA ALA A 118 9.90 3.74 38.39
C ALA A 118 8.92 2.55 38.39
N ARG A 119 8.62 2.00 39.56
CA ARG A 119 7.63 0.91 39.72
C ARG A 119 6.22 1.38 39.37
N GLU A 120 5.84 2.56 39.82
CA GLU A 120 4.55 3.16 39.51
C GLU A 120 4.36 3.32 37.99
N PHE A 121 5.35 3.89 37.30
CA PHE A 121 5.33 4.06 35.85
C PHE A 121 5.19 2.73 35.10
N ILE A 122 6.00 1.72 35.44
CA ILE A 122 5.92 0.39 34.81
C ILE A 122 4.56 -0.27 35.09
N ASN A 123 4.04 -0.14 36.31
CA ASN A 123 2.73 -0.66 36.67
C ASN A 123 1.60 0.04 35.91
N ALA A 124 1.68 1.36 35.72
CA ALA A 124 0.72 2.11 34.91
C ALA A 124 0.73 1.63 33.45
N ALA A 125 1.90 1.47 32.83
CA ALA A 125 2.03 0.91 31.48
C ALA A 125 1.43 -0.50 31.38
N ASN A 126 1.70 -1.37 32.36
CA ASN A 126 1.13 -2.71 32.44
C ASN A 126 -0.40 -2.68 32.56
N GLN A 127 -0.96 -1.81 33.40
CA GLN A 127 -2.40 -1.67 33.58
C GLN A 127 -3.08 -1.12 32.31
N ARG A 128 -2.46 -0.15 31.63
CA ARG A 128 -2.93 0.37 30.34
C ARG A 128 -3.00 -0.74 29.30
N MET A 129 -1.96 -1.55 29.20
CA MET A 129 -1.92 -2.71 28.31
C MET A 129 -3.00 -3.74 28.65
N GLN A 130 -3.15 -4.10 29.92
CA GLN A 130 -4.17 -5.07 30.35
C GLN A 130 -5.60 -4.62 30.04
N ARG A 131 -5.85 -3.31 30.08
CA ARG A 131 -7.13 -2.69 29.72
C ARG A 131 -7.23 -2.36 28.23
N ASN A 132 -6.18 -2.60 27.45
CA ASN A 132 -6.07 -2.23 26.04
C ASN A 132 -6.44 -0.76 25.80
N VAL A 133 -5.88 0.14 26.62
CA VAL A 133 -6.19 1.59 26.56
C VAL A 133 -5.74 2.17 25.23
N THR A 134 -6.70 2.73 24.51
CA THR A 134 -6.51 3.49 23.28
C THR A 134 -6.94 4.94 23.50
N VAL A 135 -6.43 5.82 22.64
CA VAL A 135 -6.80 7.23 22.56
C VAL A 135 -7.32 7.52 21.15
N ARG A 136 -8.24 8.48 21.06
CA ARG A 136 -8.88 8.87 19.81
C ARG A 136 -8.59 10.34 19.51
N ALA A 137 -8.03 10.62 18.34
CA ALA A 137 -7.67 11.98 17.95
C ALA A 137 -7.91 12.25 16.47
N HIS A 138 -8.14 13.52 16.16
CA HIS A 138 -8.24 14.02 14.78
C HIS A 138 -6.85 14.04 14.13
N ARG A 139 -6.78 13.52 12.91
CA ARG A 139 -5.65 13.63 12.01
C ARG A 139 -6.15 14.06 10.64
N TRP A 140 -5.29 14.75 9.90
CA TRP A 140 -5.60 15.18 8.56
C TRP A 140 -4.39 15.09 7.65
N ASP A 141 -4.64 14.94 6.35
CA ASP A 141 -3.63 14.89 5.29
C ASP A 141 -4.22 15.49 4.01
N LEU A 142 -3.34 15.76 3.04
CA LEU A 142 -3.69 16.29 1.74
C LEU A 142 -3.40 15.26 0.66
N LEU A 143 -4.42 14.95 -0.14
CA LEU A 143 -4.25 14.15 -1.35
C LEU A 143 -4.30 15.04 -2.59
N THR A 144 -3.37 14.85 -3.51
CA THR A 144 -3.34 15.51 -4.82
C THR A 144 -3.66 14.55 -5.94
N TYR A 145 -4.33 15.04 -6.98
CA TYR A 145 -4.66 14.25 -8.17
C TYR A 145 -4.78 15.15 -9.41
N ARG A 146 -4.83 14.55 -10.61
CA ARG A 146 -5.06 15.28 -11.87
C ARG A 146 -6.54 15.28 -12.25
N GLY A 147 -7.03 16.40 -12.77
CA GLY A 147 -8.38 16.53 -13.35
C GLY A 147 -9.14 17.72 -12.77
N LEU A 148 -10.46 17.57 -12.63
CA LEU A 148 -11.33 18.65 -12.12
C LEU A 148 -11.23 18.81 -10.60
N SER A 149 -11.48 20.03 -10.11
CA SER A 149 -11.40 20.40 -8.70
C SER A 149 -12.39 19.64 -7.81
N TRP A 150 -11.98 19.34 -6.57
CA TRP A 150 -12.83 18.77 -5.53
C TRP A 150 -13.53 19.89 -4.76
N ARG A 151 -14.83 20.13 -5.00
CA ARG A 151 -15.51 21.35 -4.50
C ARG A 151 -16.49 21.16 -3.35
N GLY A 152 -16.80 19.92 -2.97
CA GLY A 152 -17.74 19.64 -1.89
C GLY A 152 -17.20 18.63 -0.89
N GLU A 153 -17.96 18.36 0.17
CA GLU A 153 -17.62 17.33 1.14
C GLU A 153 -18.23 15.96 0.78
N LEU A 154 -17.47 14.91 1.07
CA LEU A 154 -17.91 13.52 1.05
C LEU A 154 -17.57 12.86 2.38
N TRP A 155 -18.55 12.21 2.99
CA TRP A 155 -18.37 11.49 4.25
C TRP A 155 -18.32 9.99 3.97
N LEU A 156 -17.22 9.34 4.35
CA LEU A 156 -16.99 7.91 4.20
C LEU A 156 -17.14 7.21 5.55
N GLY A 157 -18.36 7.26 6.08
CA GLY A 157 -18.69 6.96 7.47
C GLY A 157 -18.68 8.21 8.35
N ASP A 158 -18.70 8.03 9.67
CA ASP A 158 -18.75 9.14 10.63
C ASP A 158 -17.35 9.69 10.98
N ASP A 159 -16.31 8.93 10.67
CA ASP A 159 -14.94 9.17 11.13
C ASP A 159 -13.96 9.55 10.01
N LEU A 160 -14.47 9.72 8.79
CA LEU A 160 -13.64 10.01 7.62
C LEU A 160 -14.38 10.97 6.69
N ARG A 161 -13.80 12.13 6.46
CA ARG A 161 -14.32 13.15 5.55
C ARG A 161 -13.28 13.47 4.48
N LEU A 162 -13.76 13.63 3.25
CA LEU A 162 -13.02 14.21 2.13
C LEU A 162 -13.60 15.59 1.85
N GLY A 163 -12.85 16.64 2.15
CA GLY A 163 -13.26 18.03 2.05
C GLY A 163 -12.63 18.77 0.86
N PRO A 164 -13.23 19.91 0.46
CA PRO A 164 -12.60 20.83 -0.49
C PRO A 164 -11.41 21.56 0.14
N PRO A 165 -10.41 21.93 -0.67
CA PRO A 165 -9.33 22.83 -0.25
C PRO A 165 -9.83 24.27 -0.03
N SER A 166 -9.17 25.06 0.84
CA SER A 166 -9.47 26.50 0.96
C SER A 166 -9.24 27.28 -0.33
N ARG A 167 -8.28 26.85 -1.15
CA ARG A 167 -7.99 27.46 -2.46
C ARG A 167 -7.97 26.39 -3.54
N PHE A 168 -8.55 26.70 -4.69
CA PHE A 168 -8.59 25.77 -5.82
C PHE A 168 -7.41 26.06 -6.76
N PRO A 169 -6.50 25.09 -6.97
CA PRO A 169 -5.52 25.19 -8.05
C PRO A 169 -6.23 25.29 -9.40
N ASP A 170 -5.61 25.97 -10.36
CA ASP A 170 -6.12 26.02 -11.74
C ASP A 170 -6.33 24.59 -12.26
N ALA A 171 -7.53 24.31 -12.77
CA ALA A 171 -7.96 23.00 -13.24
C ALA A 171 -7.10 22.47 -14.41
N LEU A 172 -6.45 23.35 -15.17
CA LEU A 172 -5.62 23.00 -16.33
C LEU A 172 -4.13 22.86 -15.96
N SER A 173 -3.69 23.56 -14.91
CA SER A 173 -2.26 23.78 -14.66
C SER A 173 -1.74 23.13 -13.37
N GLY A 174 -2.61 22.92 -12.37
CA GLY A 174 -2.21 22.48 -11.03
C GLY A 174 -2.81 21.12 -10.61
N PRO A 175 -2.10 20.35 -9.76
CA PRO A 175 -2.68 19.17 -9.13
C PRO A 175 -3.84 19.60 -8.22
N GLN A 176 -5.00 19.00 -8.41
CA GLN A 176 -6.18 19.25 -7.60
C GLN A 176 -6.04 18.58 -6.24
N VAL A 177 -6.62 19.19 -5.20
CA VAL A 177 -6.41 18.80 -3.80
C VAL A 177 -7.71 18.26 -3.20
N ILE A 178 -7.59 17.25 -2.34
CA ILE A 178 -8.62 16.74 -1.45
C ILE A 178 -8.07 16.81 -0.03
N ILE A 179 -8.79 17.46 0.87
CA ILE A 179 -8.47 17.42 2.30
C ILE A 179 -9.04 16.13 2.86
N VAL A 180 -8.22 15.33 3.54
CA VAL A 180 -8.67 14.14 4.26
C VAL A 180 -8.65 14.44 5.74
N ASP A 181 -9.82 14.42 6.38
CA ASP A 181 -9.95 14.50 7.83
C ASP A 181 -10.39 13.14 8.36
N ALA A 182 -9.70 12.62 9.38
CA ALA A 182 -10.06 11.36 10.01
C ALA A 182 -10.02 11.45 11.53
N MET A 183 -11.01 10.86 12.18
CA MET A 183 -10.94 10.55 13.60
C MET A 183 -10.34 9.14 13.75
N VAL A 184 -9.18 9.04 14.40
CA VAL A 184 -8.39 7.80 14.45
C VAL A 184 -8.16 7.40 15.89
N GLU A 185 -8.36 6.11 16.15
CA GLU A 185 -8.07 5.48 17.43
C GLU A 185 -6.75 4.71 17.35
N GLY A 186 -5.93 4.78 18.40
CA GLY A 186 -4.66 4.07 18.49
C GLY A 186 -4.08 4.08 19.90
N ILE A 187 -3.01 3.30 20.12
CA ILE A 187 -2.27 3.32 21.38
C ILE A 187 -1.26 4.47 21.31
N GLY A 188 -1.49 5.52 22.11
CA GLY A 188 -0.65 6.72 22.10
C GLY A 188 -0.66 7.46 20.75
N SER A 189 0.23 8.44 20.63
CA SER A 189 0.34 9.27 19.43
C SER A 189 0.87 8.48 18.23
N GLU A 190 1.85 7.59 18.43
CA GLU A 190 2.41 6.73 17.39
C GLU A 190 1.35 5.80 16.80
N GLY A 191 0.58 5.10 17.64
CA GLY A 191 -0.47 4.20 17.16
C GLY A 191 -1.57 4.93 16.39
N ILE A 192 -1.91 6.17 16.80
CA ILE A 192 -2.82 7.03 16.02
C ILE A 192 -2.24 7.34 14.64
N MET A 193 -0.96 7.70 14.57
CA MET A 193 -0.31 8.03 13.29
C MET A 193 -0.20 6.80 12.37
N ASP A 194 0.22 5.64 12.88
CA ASP A 194 0.33 4.40 12.10
C ASP A 194 -1.03 3.98 11.51
N ASN A 195 -2.09 4.08 12.31
CA ASN A 195 -3.45 3.78 11.87
C ASN A 195 -3.95 4.81 10.86
N PHE A 196 -3.61 6.08 11.04
CA PHE A 196 -3.95 7.14 10.09
C PHE A 196 -3.25 6.94 8.74
N GLU A 197 -1.94 6.69 8.73
CA GLU A 197 -1.18 6.42 7.50
C GLU A 197 -1.69 5.18 6.77
N THR A 198 -2.04 4.12 7.52
CA THR A 198 -2.67 2.93 6.96
C THR A 198 -4.00 3.28 6.29
N ARG A 199 -4.83 4.08 6.95
CA ARG A 199 -6.12 4.54 6.40
C ARG A 199 -5.94 5.42 5.16
N ILE A 200 -4.95 6.32 5.13
CA ILE A 200 -4.62 7.13 3.96
C ILE A 200 -4.21 6.25 2.78
N ARG A 201 -3.36 5.25 3.01
CA ARG A 201 -2.95 4.29 1.97
C ARG A 201 -4.14 3.52 1.39
N GLU A 202 -5.01 3.00 2.25
CA GLU A 202 -6.23 2.30 1.83
C GLU A 202 -7.16 3.22 1.03
N LEU A 203 -7.39 4.44 1.53
CA LEU A 203 -8.22 5.45 0.89
C LEU A 203 -7.69 5.84 -0.50
N LYS A 204 -6.38 6.03 -0.67
CA LYS A 204 -5.78 6.34 -1.97
C LYS A 204 -6.06 5.26 -3.00
N ILE A 205 -5.92 3.99 -2.61
CA ILE A 205 -6.22 2.85 -3.48
C ILE A 205 -7.71 2.81 -3.79
N PHE A 206 -8.57 2.96 -2.78
CA PHE A 206 -10.02 2.97 -2.94
C PHE A 206 -10.49 4.07 -3.91
N LEU A 207 -10.10 5.32 -3.67
CA LEU A 207 -10.45 6.45 -4.54
C LEU A 207 -9.88 6.26 -5.95
N GLY A 208 -8.68 5.69 -6.06
CA GLY A 208 -8.07 5.39 -7.34
C GLY A 208 -8.89 4.40 -8.19
N ILE A 209 -9.41 3.36 -7.55
CA ILE A 209 -10.30 2.38 -8.19
C ILE A 209 -11.65 3.03 -8.53
N VAL A 210 -12.31 3.63 -7.53
CA VAL A 210 -13.71 4.05 -7.65
C VAL A 210 -13.86 5.30 -8.51
N LEU A 211 -12.91 6.23 -8.48
CA LEU A 211 -12.97 7.48 -9.25
C LEU A 211 -12.11 7.46 -10.52
N GLY A 212 -11.20 6.49 -10.66
CA GLY A 212 -10.28 6.45 -11.80
C GLY A 212 -9.28 7.60 -11.79
N ILE A 213 -8.88 8.07 -10.61
CA ILE A 213 -7.86 9.09 -10.41
C ILE A 213 -6.60 8.45 -9.80
N CYS A 214 -5.51 9.20 -9.68
CA CYS A 214 -4.28 8.73 -9.04
C CYS A 214 -3.93 9.64 -7.85
N PRO A 215 -4.53 9.42 -6.66
CA PRO A 215 -4.29 10.26 -5.50
C PRO A 215 -2.88 10.04 -4.94
N ARG A 216 -2.16 11.14 -4.67
CA ARG A 216 -0.82 11.15 -4.10
C ARG A 216 -0.82 11.98 -2.83
N SER A 217 -0.07 11.54 -1.83
CA SER A 217 0.09 12.33 -0.60
C SER A 217 0.94 13.56 -0.94
N VAL A 218 0.54 14.73 -0.45
CA VAL A 218 1.34 15.95 -0.61
C VAL A 218 2.51 15.86 0.36
N ARG A 219 3.73 16.00 -0.18
CA ARG A 219 4.90 16.32 0.64
C ARG A 219 5.31 17.73 0.26
N PRO A 220 5.19 18.70 1.17
CA PRO A 220 5.75 20.01 0.91
C PRO A 220 7.23 19.84 0.62
N LYS A 221 7.68 20.41 -0.50
CA LYS A 221 9.08 20.31 -0.94
C LYS A 221 9.71 21.68 -0.78
N LEU A 222 10.97 21.70 -0.35
CA LEU A 222 11.81 22.88 -0.52
C LEU A 222 12.42 22.82 -1.92
N ASP A 223 12.16 23.83 -2.73
CA ASP A 223 12.70 23.93 -4.09
C ASP A 223 13.13 25.36 -4.40
N TRP A 224 14.03 25.51 -5.36
CA TRP A 224 14.48 26.82 -5.82
C TRP A 224 13.41 27.43 -6.69
N VAL A 225 12.87 28.57 -6.26
CA VAL A 225 11.86 29.33 -7.01
C VAL A 225 12.53 30.58 -7.57
N ALA A 226 12.55 30.67 -8.89
CA ALA A 226 12.93 31.89 -9.58
C ALA A 226 11.74 32.86 -9.63
N GLU A 227 11.96 34.09 -9.20
CA GLU A 227 11.07 35.21 -9.50
C GLU A 227 11.46 35.80 -10.85
N PHE A 228 10.47 36.19 -11.64
CA PHE A 228 10.69 36.78 -12.95
C PHE A 228 10.10 38.19 -12.96
N ASP A 229 10.77 39.13 -13.60
CA ASP A 229 10.19 40.44 -13.88
C ASP A 229 9.14 40.36 -15.00
N ASP A 230 8.50 41.49 -15.29
CA ASP A 230 7.49 41.63 -16.36
C ASP A 230 8.05 41.33 -17.77
N GLN A 231 9.37 41.25 -17.92
CA GLN A 231 10.07 40.91 -19.18
C GLN A 231 10.45 39.42 -19.24
N GLY A 232 10.13 38.64 -18.20
CA GLY A 232 10.44 37.23 -18.09
C GLY A 232 11.91 36.95 -17.75
N CYS A 233 12.66 37.94 -17.27
CA CYS A 233 14.03 37.76 -16.80
C CYS A 233 14.03 37.36 -15.31
N PRO A 234 14.83 36.35 -14.90
CA PRO A 234 14.89 35.94 -13.51
C PRO A 234 15.56 37.03 -12.65
N THR A 235 14.85 37.55 -11.65
CA THR A 235 15.31 38.64 -10.77
C THR A 235 15.88 38.14 -9.45
N ALA A 236 15.35 37.02 -8.94
CA ALA A 236 15.79 36.39 -7.71
C ALA A 236 15.59 34.87 -7.81
N CYS A 237 16.39 34.10 -7.08
CA CYS A 237 16.22 32.65 -6.98
C CYS A 237 16.42 32.26 -5.51
N GLU A 238 15.34 31.82 -4.86
CA GLU A 238 15.34 31.53 -3.43
C GLU A 238 14.78 30.13 -3.17
N LEU A 239 15.34 29.45 -2.17
CA LEU A 239 14.80 28.18 -1.70
C LEU A 239 13.50 28.47 -0.93
N ARG A 240 12.36 28.08 -1.50
CA ARG A 240 11.03 28.29 -0.91
C ARG A 240 10.31 26.97 -0.78
N SER A 241 9.32 26.92 0.11
CA SER A 241 8.42 25.78 0.11
C SER A 241 7.48 25.86 -1.09
N VAL A 242 7.52 24.85 -1.94
CA VAL A 242 6.72 24.72 -3.15
C VAL A 242 5.70 23.60 -2.97
N GLY A 243 4.48 23.88 -3.42
CA GLY A 243 3.34 22.97 -3.30
C GLY A 243 2.12 23.69 -2.76
N TYR A 244 1.01 22.97 -2.70
CA TYR A 244 -0.20 23.48 -2.06
C TYR A 244 -0.03 23.50 -0.54
N TRP A 245 -0.37 24.63 0.07
CA TRP A 245 -0.42 24.82 1.51
C TRP A 245 -1.81 25.29 1.92
N GLU A 246 -2.41 24.60 2.89
CA GLU A 246 -3.71 24.95 3.42
C GLU A 246 -3.60 26.19 4.32
N VAL A 247 -4.50 27.15 4.14
CA VAL A 247 -4.38 28.50 4.75
C VAL A 247 -4.93 28.55 6.19
N GLY A 248 -5.60 27.48 6.66
CA GLY A 248 -6.26 27.45 7.97
C GLY A 248 -5.82 26.28 8.86
N PRO A 249 -5.82 26.45 10.20
CA PRO A 249 -5.51 25.38 11.13
C PRO A 249 -6.63 24.34 11.18
N HIS A 250 -6.41 23.15 10.61
CA HIS A 250 -7.25 21.97 10.78
C HIS A 250 -7.04 21.33 12.16
N ARG A 251 -7.45 22.05 13.22
CA ARG A 251 -7.25 21.62 14.61
C ARG A 251 -8.38 20.77 15.17
N THR A 252 -9.58 20.90 14.60
CA THR A 252 -10.76 20.17 15.05
C THR A 252 -11.35 19.36 13.90
N PHE A 253 -11.95 18.23 14.26
CA PHE A 253 -12.63 17.40 13.29
C PHE A 253 -13.86 18.15 12.74
N PRO A 254 -14.05 18.21 11.41
CA PRO A 254 -15.13 19.00 10.82
C PRO A 254 -16.52 18.51 11.24
N ILE A 255 -17.48 19.42 11.28
CA ILE A 255 -18.90 19.09 11.50
C ILE A 255 -19.52 18.71 10.15
N LYS A 256 -20.27 17.61 10.11
CA LYS A 256 -21.02 17.19 8.91
C LYS A 256 -22.02 18.26 8.48
N GLY A 257 -22.04 18.60 7.20
CA GLY A 257 -22.83 19.70 6.64
C GLY A 257 -22.14 21.07 6.68
N SER A 258 -20.88 21.15 7.15
CA SER A 258 -20.10 22.41 7.17
C SER A 258 -19.71 22.91 5.78
N CYS A 259 -19.77 22.04 4.76
CA CYS A 259 -19.54 22.39 3.36
C CYS A 259 -20.68 21.82 2.51
N SER A 260 -20.88 22.39 1.32
CA SER A 260 -21.79 21.80 0.34
C SER A 260 -21.37 20.36 0.00
N PRO A 261 -22.31 19.42 -0.18
CA PRO A 261 -21.97 18.05 -0.55
C PRO A 261 -21.31 18.01 -1.94
N VAL A 262 -20.42 17.03 -2.15
CA VAL A 262 -19.84 16.78 -3.47
C VAL A 262 -20.93 16.35 -4.46
N ALA A 263 -20.86 16.85 -5.70
CA ALA A 263 -21.78 16.45 -6.76
C ALA A 263 -21.70 14.94 -7.05
N ARG A 264 -22.87 14.36 -7.32
CA ARG A 264 -23.06 12.92 -7.50
C ARG A 264 -23.44 12.59 -8.94
N GLU A 265 -22.91 11.47 -9.44
CA GLU A 265 -23.37 10.85 -10.68
C GLU A 265 -24.10 9.54 -10.41
N LEU A 266 -25.20 9.30 -11.13
CA LEU A 266 -25.90 8.03 -11.08
C LEU A 266 -25.05 6.94 -11.76
N VAL A 267 -24.91 5.78 -11.12
CA VAL A 267 -24.17 4.64 -11.69
C VAL A 267 -25.03 3.38 -11.69
N LEU A 268 -25.15 2.77 -12.86
CA LEU A 268 -25.74 1.44 -13.04
C LEU A 268 -24.61 0.41 -13.08
N ARG A 269 -24.64 -0.58 -12.17
CA ARG A 269 -23.61 -1.62 -12.06
C ARG A 269 -24.00 -2.89 -12.84
N PRO A 270 -23.04 -3.64 -13.43
CA PRO A 270 -21.61 -3.34 -13.50
C PRO A 270 -21.34 -2.15 -14.45
N GLY A 271 -20.57 -1.17 -13.98
CA GLY A 271 -20.34 0.10 -14.66
C GLY A 271 -19.38 0.97 -13.87
N VAL A 272 -18.85 2.04 -14.47
CA VAL A 272 -17.91 2.99 -13.82
C VAL A 272 -18.44 4.43 -13.79
N GLY A 273 -19.70 4.64 -14.14
CA GLY A 273 -20.25 5.98 -14.40
C GLY A 273 -19.73 6.56 -15.71
N ARG A 274 -19.73 7.88 -15.83
CA ARG A 274 -19.15 8.58 -16.98
C ARG A 274 -17.62 8.49 -16.92
N ILE A 275 -16.98 8.17 -18.05
CA ILE A 275 -15.52 8.04 -18.11
C ILE A 275 -14.92 9.32 -18.69
N GLY A 276 -13.97 9.89 -17.96
CA GLY A 276 -13.22 11.06 -18.38
C GLY A 276 -13.86 12.37 -17.89
N ILE A 277 -13.43 13.46 -18.50
CA ILE A 277 -13.95 14.80 -18.22
C ILE A 277 -14.88 15.17 -19.38
N HIS A 278 -16.12 15.54 -19.05
CA HIS A 278 -17.12 15.97 -20.01
C HIS A 278 -17.28 17.50 -19.96
N SER A 279 -17.78 18.09 -21.06
CA SER A 279 -17.89 19.56 -21.21
C SER A 279 -18.84 20.22 -20.21
N ASP A 280 -19.77 19.47 -19.64
CA ASP A 280 -20.72 19.92 -18.61
C ASP A 280 -20.12 19.89 -17.20
N MET A 281 -18.96 19.25 -17.01
CA MET A 281 -18.33 19.11 -15.72
C MET A 281 -17.46 20.31 -15.38
N ARG A 282 -17.81 21.02 -14.30
CA ARG A 282 -17.01 22.13 -13.72
C ARG A 282 -16.23 21.72 -12.47
N GLU A 283 -16.52 20.53 -11.96
CA GLU A 283 -15.97 19.98 -10.73
C GLU A 283 -15.96 18.46 -10.79
N ARG A 284 -15.22 17.84 -9.87
CA ARG A 284 -15.20 16.38 -9.75
C ARG A 284 -16.53 15.89 -9.20
N TRP A 285 -17.18 15.02 -9.97
CA TRP A 285 -18.32 14.24 -9.50
C TRP A 285 -17.84 12.91 -8.93
N VAL A 286 -18.61 12.35 -8.00
CA VAL A 286 -18.38 11.01 -7.45
C VAL A 286 -19.59 10.11 -7.69
N PRO A 287 -19.39 8.79 -7.83
CA PRO A 287 -20.49 7.84 -7.92
C PRO A 287 -21.47 7.96 -6.74
N ALA A 288 -22.77 7.88 -7.02
CA ALA A 288 -23.82 7.94 -6.00
C ALA A 288 -23.72 6.81 -4.95
N ASP A 289 -23.11 5.67 -5.30
CA ASP A 289 -22.91 4.49 -4.45
C ASP A 289 -21.51 4.44 -3.79
N ILE A 290 -20.72 5.52 -3.83
CA ILE A 290 -19.36 5.53 -3.27
C ILE A 290 -19.32 5.19 -1.77
N GLU A 291 -20.28 5.65 -0.96
CA GLU A 291 -20.33 5.27 0.46
C GLU A 291 -20.67 3.79 0.67
N GLU A 292 -21.48 3.19 -0.22
CA GLU A 292 -21.76 1.75 -0.18
C GLU A 292 -20.51 0.94 -0.52
N LEU A 293 -19.76 1.34 -1.55
CA LEU A 293 -18.50 0.70 -1.91
C LEU A 293 -17.45 0.83 -0.80
N TRP A 294 -17.38 1.99 -0.13
CA TRP A 294 -16.48 2.16 1.01
C TRP A 294 -16.86 1.26 2.18
N ARG A 295 -18.16 1.17 2.50
CA ARG A 295 -18.67 0.23 3.52
C ARG A 295 -18.37 -1.21 3.16
N ALA A 296 -18.54 -1.60 1.90
CA ALA A 296 -18.17 -2.93 1.42
C ALA A 296 -16.67 -3.19 1.61
N PHE A 297 -15.81 -2.21 1.31
CA PHE A 297 -14.36 -2.29 1.47
C PHE A 297 -13.95 -2.48 2.93
N THR A 298 -14.48 -1.63 3.83
CA THR A 298 -14.13 -1.68 5.27
C THR A 298 -14.71 -2.90 5.97
N ALA A 299 -15.78 -3.51 5.44
CA ALA A 299 -16.34 -4.76 5.95
C ALA A 299 -15.58 -6.02 5.47
N LEU A 300 -14.66 -5.93 4.51
CA LEU A 300 -13.90 -7.08 4.04
C LEU A 300 -13.04 -7.69 5.15
N PRO A 301 -12.98 -9.03 5.26
CA PRO A 301 -11.95 -9.72 6.04
C PRO A 301 -10.55 -9.31 5.60
N VAL A 302 -9.59 -9.26 6.54
CA VAL A 302 -8.20 -8.80 6.31
C VAL A 302 -7.59 -9.43 5.05
N ALA A 303 -7.67 -10.76 4.90
CA ALA A 303 -7.09 -11.45 3.75
C ALA A 303 -7.73 -11.08 2.39
N LYS A 304 -9.00 -10.66 2.37
CA LYS A 304 -9.69 -10.18 1.17
C LYS A 304 -9.37 -8.69 0.92
N ARG A 305 -9.28 -7.89 1.99
CA ARG A 305 -8.85 -6.50 1.92
C ARG A 305 -7.45 -6.38 1.34
N ASP A 306 -6.52 -7.21 1.80
CA ASP A 306 -5.16 -7.29 1.26
C ASP A 306 -5.16 -7.63 -0.24
N ASN A 307 -6.03 -8.55 -0.67
CA ASN A 307 -6.13 -8.92 -2.08
C ASN A 307 -6.56 -7.72 -2.95
N ILE A 308 -7.60 -6.97 -2.56
CA ILE A 308 -8.06 -5.80 -3.33
C ILE A 308 -7.06 -4.65 -3.24
N LEU A 309 -6.36 -4.48 -2.11
CA LEU A 309 -5.30 -3.48 -1.97
C LEU A 309 -4.13 -3.79 -2.90
N ARG A 310 -3.70 -5.05 -3.00
CA ARG A 310 -2.66 -5.47 -3.96
C ARG A 310 -3.10 -5.26 -5.41
N ALA A 311 -4.33 -5.65 -5.74
CA ALA A 311 -4.89 -5.48 -7.08
C ALA A 311 -5.02 -4.00 -7.47
N GLY A 312 -5.53 -3.18 -6.55
CA GLY A 312 -5.65 -1.73 -6.72
C GLY A 312 -4.30 -1.02 -6.78
N ASN A 313 -3.32 -1.46 -6.00
CA ASN A 313 -1.96 -0.93 -6.08
C ASN A 313 -1.34 -1.23 -7.44
N ALA A 314 -1.48 -2.47 -7.96
CA ALA A 314 -1.03 -2.80 -9.32
C ALA A 314 -1.71 -1.92 -10.38
N TYR A 315 -3.01 -1.67 -10.25
CA TYR A 315 -3.76 -0.77 -11.13
C TYR A 315 -3.23 0.67 -11.10
N LEU A 316 -2.94 1.21 -9.91
CA LEU A 316 -2.37 2.56 -9.75
C LEU A 316 -0.90 2.64 -10.20
N THR A 317 -0.12 1.57 -10.02
CA THR A 317 1.23 1.46 -10.57
C THR A 317 1.20 1.48 -12.09
N ALA A 318 0.23 0.80 -12.73
CA ALA A 318 0.04 0.91 -14.17
C ALA A 318 -0.12 2.38 -14.58
N ASP A 319 -1.04 3.11 -13.96
CA ASP A 319 -1.29 4.53 -14.29
C ASP A 319 -0.03 5.41 -14.22
N SER A 320 0.89 5.12 -13.28
CA SER A 320 2.17 5.83 -13.16
C SER A 320 3.16 5.59 -14.30
N MET A 321 2.97 4.50 -15.07
CA MET A 321 3.83 4.09 -16.19
C MET A 321 3.34 4.64 -17.53
N TRP A 322 2.13 5.19 -17.60
CA TRP A 322 1.58 5.74 -18.83
C TRP A 322 2.03 7.19 -19.07
N PRO A 323 2.33 7.59 -20.33
CA PRO A 323 2.36 6.79 -21.55
C PRO A 323 3.72 6.14 -21.86
N ASP A 324 4.73 6.38 -21.02
CA ASP A 324 6.14 6.15 -21.37
C ASP A 324 6.52 4.66 -21.40
N GLN A 325 5.85 3.80 -20.62
CA GLN A 325 6.13 2.37 -20.51
C GLN A 325 4.87 1.55 -20.80
N ARG A 326 4.36 1.61 -22.03
CA ARG A 326 3.07 1.01 -22.44
C ARG A 326 2.99 -0.51 -22.20
N THR A 327 4.08 -1.24 -22.40
CA THR A 327 4.15 -2.68 -22.10
C THR A 327 4.03 -2.96 -20.61
N ALA A 328 4.72 -2.17 -19.77
CA ALA A 328 4.63 -2.28 -18.32
C ALA A 328 3.21 -1.93 -17.83
N TYR A 329 2.63 -0.87 -18.38
CA TYR A 329 1.22 -0.50 -18.16
C TYR A 329 0.27 -1.69 -18.41
N ALA A 330 0.38 -2.35 -19.57
CA ALA A 330 -0.43 -3.52 -19.90
C ALA A 330 -0.25 -4.66 -18.87
N VAL A 331 1.01 -4.96 -18.52
CA VAL A 331 1.38 -6.01 -17.56
C VAL A 331 0.74 -5.77 -16.20
N PHE A 332 0.84 -4.55 -15.67
CA PHE A 332 0.28 -4.21 -14.36
C PHE A 332 -1.26 -4.26 -14.34
N LEU A 333 -1.93 -3.88 -15.43
CA LEU A 333 -3.39 -4.06 -15.54
C LEU A 333 -3.80 -5.54 -15.58
N VAL A 334 -3.02 -6.39 -16.26
CA VAL A 334 -3.24 -7.84 -16.25
C VAL A 334 -3.05 -8.40 -14.83
N ILE A 335 -2.00 -8.00 -14.13
CA ILE A 335 -1.73 -8.39 -12.74
C ILE A 335 -2.89 -7.96 -11.83
N ALA A 336 -3.34 -6.71 -11.95
CA ALA A 336 -4.45 -6.18 -11.15
C ALA A 336 -5.71 -7.05 -11.30
N CYS A 337 -6.11 -7.39 -12.53
CA CYS A 337 -7.24 -8.30 -12.77
C CYS A 337 -6.98 -9.71 -12.23
N GLU A 338 -5.82 -10.29 -12.51
CA GLU A 338 -5.54 -11.69 -12.15
C GLU A 338 -5.38 -11.90 -10.64
N THR A 339 -5.05 -10.86 -9.89
CA THR A 339 -5.02 -10.88 -8.42
C THR A 339 -6.43 -11.09 -7.82
N LEU A 340 -7.49 -10.78 -8.57
CA LEU A 340 -8.89 -10.96 -8.15
C LEU A 340 -9.41 -12.40 -8.28
N LYS A 341 -8.59 -13.33 -8.78
CA LYS A 341 -8.96 -14.75 -8.87
C LYS A 341 -9.30 -15.33 -7.49
N PRO A 342 -10.25 -16.27 -7.40
CA PRO A 342 -10.47 -16.96 -6.13
C PRO A 342 -9.27 -17.86 -5.81
N LYS A 343 -9.00 -18.07 -4.52
CA LYS A 343 -7.87 -18.91 -4.08
C LYS A 343 -8.18 -20.40 -4.32
N GLY A 344 -7.15 -21.18 -4.68
CA GLY A 344 -7.19 -22.65 -4.75
C GLY A 344 -6.77 -23.22 -6.11
N LYS A 345 -6.21 -24.44 -6.10
CA LYS A 345 -5.60 -25.10 -7.27
C LYS A 345 -6.50 -25.18 -8.51
N ARG A 346 -7.82 -25.24 -8.31
CA ARG A 346 -8.81 -25.30 -9.41
C ARG A 346 -8.81 -24.04 -10.28
N TYR A 347 -8.29 -22.92 -9.76
CA TYR A 347 -8.27 -21.62 -10.45
C TYR A 347 -6.90 -21.27 -11.03
N ASP A 348 -5.87 -22.10 -10.86
CA ASP A 348 -4.51 -21.82 -11.34
C ASP A 348 -4.46 -21.64 -12.87
N ARG A 349 -5.39 -22.27 -13.60
CA ARG A 349 -5.50 -22.15 -15.07
C ARG A 349 -6.36 -20.99 -15.53
N MET A 350 -7.09 -20.33 -14.62
CA MET A 350 -7.90 -19.15 -14.92
C MET A 350 -6.95 -17.99 -15.25
N ASN A 351 -7.22 -17.25 -16.32
CA ASN A 351 -6.50 -16.03 -16.69
C ASN A 351 -7.45 -14.82 -16.59
N ILE A 352 -6.96 -13.63 -16.92
CA ILE A 352 -7.75 -12.39 -16.93
C ILE A 352 -9.12 -12.55 -17.61
N TYR A 353 -9.21 -13.21 -18.77
CA TYR A 353 -10.50 -13.37 -19.45
C TYR A 353 -11.52 -14.12 -18.59
N GLY A 354 -11.08 -15.14 -17.85
CA GLY A 354 -11.96 -15.86 -16.93
C GLY A 354 -12.44 -14.94 -15.80
N VAL A 355 -11.58 -14.08 -15.27
CA VAL A 355 -11.93 -13.10 -14.23
C VAL A 355 -12.98 -12.13 -14.77
N VAL A 356 -12.71 -11.54 -15.93
CA VAL A 356 -13.61 -10.63 -16.64
C VAL A 356 -14.97 -11.28 -16.90
N ALA A 357 -14.97 -12.51 -17.43
CA ALA A 357 -16.20 -13.25 -17.71
C ALA A 357 -17.05 -13.52 -16.47
N SER A 358 -16.39 -13.71 -15.33
CA SER A 358 -17.04 -14.07 -14.07
C SER A 358 -17.53 -12.86 -13.26
N LEU A 359 -16.89 -11.70 -13.43
CA LEU A 359 -17.25 -10.47 -12.71
C LEU A 359 -18.18 -9.60 -13.55
N ILE A 360 -17.81 -9.28 -14.79
CA ILE A 360 -18.51 -8.25 -15.57
C ILE A 360 -19.32 -8.81 -16.73
N GLY A 361 -18.93 -9.96 -17.29
CA GLY A 361 -19.72 -10.64 -18.31
C GLY A 361 -18.89 -11.32 -19.41
N LEU A 362 -19.52 -12.30 -20.07
CA LEU A 362 -18.90 -13.08 -21.15
C LEU A 362 -18.55 -12.20 -22.36
N ASN A 363 -19.41 -11.23 -22.70
CA ASN A 363 -19.23 -10.39 -23.89
C ASN A 363 -17.99 -9.51 -23.77
N GLU A 364 -17.75 -8.94 -22.59
CA GLU A 364 -16.60 -8.12 -22.26
C GLU A 364 -15.31 -8.95 -22.33
N ALA A 365 -15.35 -10.19 -21.83
CA ALA A 365 -14.21 -11.10 -21.92
C ALA A 365 -13.89 -11.51 -23.36
N LEU A 366 -14.91 -11.73 -24.20
CA LEU A 366 -14.73 -12.02 -25.62
C LEU A 366 -14.17 -10.81 -26.37
N ARG A 367 -14.69 -9.61 -26.13
CA ARG A 367 -14.17 -8.36 -26.71
C ARG A 367 -12.70 -8.14 -26.37
N LEU A 368 -12.32 -8.34 -25.11
CA LEU A 368 -10.93 -8.23 -24.68
C LEU A 368 -10.04 -9.29 -25.35
N ARG A 369 -10.58 -10.48 -25.61
CA ARG A 369 -9.87 -11.58 -26.28
C ARG A 369 -9.65 -11.30 -27.76
N ASP A 370 -10.61 -10.66 -28.41
CA ASP A 370 -10.51 -10.30 -29.83
C ASP A 370 -9.44 -9.23 -30.08
N LEU A 371 -9.19 -8.38 -29.08
CA LEU A 371 -8.07 -7.43 -29.03
C LEU A 371 -6.69 -8.11 -28.80
N SER A 372 -6.62 -9.44 -28.86
CA SER A 372 -5.40 -10.25 -28.89
C SER A 372 -4.42 -10.04 -27.73
N ILE A 373 -4.93 -9.79 -26.52
CA ILE A 373 -4.06 -9.81 -25.33
C ILE A 373 -3.50 -11.22 -25.16
N HIS A 374 -2.20 -11.34 -24.89
CA HIS A 374 -1.54 -12.61 -24.57
C HIS A 374 -1.12 -12.67 -23.09
N PRO A 375 -2.08 -12.85 -22.14
CA PRO A 375 -1.78 -12.87 -20.69
C PRO A 375 -0.76 -13.95 -20.28
N GLN A 376 -0.61 -14.99 -21.11
CA GLN A 376 0.31 -16.10 -20.87
C GLN A 376 1.78 -15.67 -20.90
N GLN A 377 2.10 -14.58 -21.60
CA GLN A 377 3.46 -14.02 -21.66
C GLN A 377 3.85 -13.25 -20.38
N VAL A 378 2.88 -12.97 -19.49
CA VAL A 378 3.06 -12.23 -18.23
C VAL A 378 3.29 -13.18 -17.03
N ARG A 379 3.37 -14.50 -17.26
CA ARG A 379 3.32 -15.55 -16.22
C ARG A 379 4.63 -15.77 -15.49
N SER A 380 5.06 -14.82 -14.65
CA SER A 380 5.95 -15.10 -13.52
C SER A 380 5.14 -15.12 -12.20
N ARG A 381 5.50 -16.02 -11.28
CA ARG A 381 4.75 -16.23 -10.01
C ARG A 381 4.79 -15.00 -9.09
N HIS A 382 5.87 -14.21 -9.16
CA HIS A 382 6.05 -12.99 -8.38
C HIS A 382 5.19 -11.83 -8.91
N MET A 383 5.10 -11.69 -10.24
CA MET A 383 4.24 -10.71 -10.91
C MET A 383 2.76 -10.87 -10.50
N HIS A 384 2.23 -12.08 -10.50
CA HIS A 384 0.81 -12.33 -10.20
C HIS A 384 0.42 -12.18 -8.71
N ARG A 385 1.37 -12.09 -7.78
CA ARG A 385 1.08 -11.87 -6.36
C ARG A 385 1.08 -10.41 -5.94
N GLY A 386 1.45 -9.50 -6.85
CA GLY A 386 1.71 -8.10 -6.54
C GLY A 386 2.87 -7.92 -5.55
N GLU A 387 3.72 -8.95 -5.40
CA GLU A 387 4.89 -8.97 -4.51
C GLU A 387 6.09 -8.49 -5.32
N LEU A 388 6.18 -7.19 -5.60
CA LEU A 388 7.24 -6.62 -6.44
C LEU A 388 8.04 -5.58 -5.65
N ALA A 389 9.37 -5.74 -5.66
CA ALA A 389 10.33 -4.70 -5.29
C ALA A 389 10.72 -3.89 -6.54
N SER A 390 10.94 -2.58 -6.36
CA SER A 390 11.15 -1.58 -7.42
C SER A 390 12.33 -1.83 -8.37
N GLY A 391 13.19 -2.83 -8.12
CA GLY A 391 14.41 -3.12 -8.88
C GLY A 391 14.35 -4.32 -9.83
N GLU A 392 13.32 -5.16 -9.80
CA GLU A 392 13.34 -6.48 -10.49
C GLU A 392 13.02 -6.42 -12.00
N PHE A 393 12.79 -5.24 -12.57
CA PHE A 393 12.16 -5.09 -13.90
C PHE A 393 12.96 -4.34 -14.97
N LEU A 394 14.12 -3.79 -14.62
CA LEU A 394 14.86 -2.91 -15.51
C LEU A 394 15.33 -3.53 -16.84
N PRO A 395 15.69 -4.83 -16.96
CA PRO A 395 16.19 -5.35 -18.24
C PRO A 395 15.10 -5.72 -19.26
N SER A 396 13.88 -6.02 -18.83
CA SER A 396 12.83 -6.61 -19.70
C SER A 396 11.74 -5.63 -20.18
N LEU A 397 11.75 -4.38 -19.71
CA LEU A 397 10.71 -3.38 -20.00
C LEU A 397 11.13 -2.27 -20.98
N VAL A 398 12.35 -2.31 -21.51
CA VAL A 398 12.97 -1.17 -22.22
C VAL A 398 12.55 -1.03 -23.69
N ASN A 399 11.80 -1.97 -24.27
CA ASN A 399 11.44 -1.88 -25.68
C ASN A 399 10.05 -1.28 -25.89
N ASN A 400 10.02 -0.06 -26.42
CA ASN A 400 8.85 0.71 -26.82
C ASN A 400 8.46 0.40 -28.29
N ASP A 401 8.38 -0.89 -28.65
CA ASP A 401 8.23 -1.32 -30.06
C ASP A 401 6.77 -1.40 -30.56
N PHE A 402 5.79 -0.86 -29.82
CA PHE A 402 4.37 -1.00 -30.16
C PHE A 402 3.66 0.36 -30.30
N ALA A 403 3.98 1.08 -31.37
CA ALA A 403 3.18 2.20 -31.88
C ALA A 403 2.09 1.68 -32.85
N ASP A 404 1.28 0.72 -32.40
CA ASP A 404 0.15 0.18 -33.17
C ASP A 404 -1.17 0.76 -32.61
N PRO A 405 -2.01 1.42 -33.43
CA PRO A 405 -3.33 1.91 -33.01
C PRO A 405 -4.22 0.85 -32.35
N SER A 406 -4.07 -0.42 -32.72
CA SER A 406 -4.79 -1.55 -32.11
C SER A 406 -4.34 -1.84 -30.68
N PHE A 407 -3.08 -1.53 -30.34
CA PHE A 407 -2.54 -1.65 -28.99
C PHE A 407 -3.11 -0.57 -28.07
N ASP A 408 -3.26 0.67 -28.56
CA ASP A 408 -3.86 1.77 -27.79
C ASP A 408 -5.37 1.57 -27.57
N GLU A 409 -6.08 0.95 -28.52
CA GLU A 409 -7.46 0.49 -28.31
C GLU A 409 -7.52 -0.63 -27.25
N MET A 410 -6.63 -1.61 -27.35
CA MET A 410 -6.51 -2.68 -26.37
C MET A 410 -6.25 -2.15 -24.95
N LEU A 411 -5.31 -1.21 -24.80
CA LEU A 411 -4.96 -0.63 -23.50
C LEU A 411 -6.12 0.15 -22.88
N ARG A 412 -6.85 0.93 -23.67
CA ARG A 412 -8.03 1.65 -23.21
C ARG A 412 -9.13 0.71 -22.72
N GLU A 413 -9.40 -0.36 -23.48
CA GLU A 413 -10.39 -1.36 -23.09
C GLU A 413 -9.93 -2.20 -21.89
N LEU A 414 -8.66 -2.55 -21.81
CA LEU A 414 -8.08 -3.27 -20.68
C LEU A 414 -8.15 -2.44 -19.39
N TRP A 415 -7.81 -1.15 -19.45
CA TRP A 415 -7.89 -0.24 -18.31
C TRP A 415 -9.33 -0.12 -17.79
N LYS A 416 -10.28 0.14 -18.69
CA LYS A 416 -11.70 0.23 -18.37
C LYS A 416 -12.21 -1.07 -17.74
N THR A 417 -11.91 -2.20 -18.37
CA THR A 417 -12.31 -3.54 -17.93
C THR A 417 -11.70 -3.89 -16.57
N CYS A 418 -10.44 -3.54 -16.34
CA CYS A 418 -9.76 -3.76 -15.08
C CYS A 418 -10.44 -2.99 -13.94
N ARG A 419 -10.73 -1.70 -14.15
CA ARG A 419 -11.45 -0.88 -13.17
C ARG A 419 -12.84 -1.43 -12.87
N LEU A 420 -13.58 -1.88 -13.89
CA LEU A 420 -14.88 -2.53 -13.71
C LEU A 420 -14.77 -3.80 -12.86
N CYS A 421 -13.79 -4.67 -13.14
CA CYS A 421 -13.55 -5.87 -12.34
C CYS A 421 -13.21 -5.54 -10.88
N LEU A 422 -12.38 -4.54 -10.62
CA LEU A 422 -12.02 -4.13 -9.26
C LEU A 422 -13.25 -3.66 -8.47
N ILE A 423 -14.08 -2.82 -9.08
CA ILE A 423 -15.31 -2.32 -8.45
C ILE A 423 -16.33 -3.45 -8.24
N GLU A 424 -16.53 -4.31 -9.24
CA GLU A 424 -17.51 -5.39 -9.16
C GLU A 424 -17.08 -6.47 -8.17
N TRP A 425 -15.78 -6.78 -8.10
CA TRP A 425 -15.22 -7.65 -7.08
C TRP A 425 -15.45 -7.10 -5.67
N LEU A 426 -15.26 -5.79 -5.50
CA LEU A 426 -15.51 -5.10 -4.23
C LEU A 426 -17.00 -5.17 -3.85
N ARG A 427 -17.89 -4.86 -4.80
CA ARG A 427 -19.35 -4.92 -4.62
C ARG A 427 -19.82 -6.32 -4.21
N CYS A 428 -19.20 -7.35 -4.77
CA CYS A 428 -19.50 -8.74 -4.44
C CYS A 428 -18.80 -9.26 -3.18
N GLY A 429 -18.13 -8.42 -2.38
CA GLY A 429 -17.43 -8.85 -1.16
C GLY A 429 -16.29 -9.84 -1.43
N GLY A 430 -15.72 -9.80 -2.63
CA GLY A 430 -14.70 -10.72 -3.11
C GLY A 430 -15.18 -12.15 -3.38
N GLU A 431 -16.49 -12.37 -3.49
CA GLU A 431 -17.09 -13.68 -3.80
C GLU A 431 -17.89 -13.62 -5.09
N TYR A 432 -17.54 -14.47 -6.05
CA TYR A 432 -18.24 -14.50 -7.33
C TYR A 432 -18.22 -15.91 -7.93
N LYS A 433 -19.21 -16.19 -8.78
CA LYS A 433 -19.33 -17.47 -9.47
C LYS A 433 -18.41 -17.47 -10.68
N VAL A 434 -17.51 -18.44 -10.76
CA VAL A 434 -16.59 -18.56 -11.89
C VAL A 434 -17.33 -19.11 -13.10
N VAL A 435 -17.27 -18.38 -14.21
CA VAL A 435 -17.87 -18.74 -15.49
C VAL A 435 -16.81 -19.39 -16.39
N SER A 436 -17.19 -20.49 -17.04
CA SER A 436 -16.32 -21.18 -18.00
C SER A 436 -16.35 -20.48 -19.35
N LEU A 437 -15.19 -20.09 -19.85
CA LEU A 437 -15.06 -19.52 -21.18
C LEU A 437 -15.12 -20.60 -22.27
N PRO A 438 -15.84 -20.36 -23.38
CA PRO A 438 -15.78 -21.23 -24.55
C PRO A 438 -14.35 -21.21 -25.11
N ARG A 439 -13.82 -22.41 -25.42
CA ARG A 439 -12.49 -22.55 -26.02
C ARG A 439 -12.45 -21.80 -27.35
N PRO A 440 -11.40 -21.02 -27.64
CA PRO A 440 -11.27 -20.39 -28.93
C PRO A 440 -11.28 -21.48 -30.04
N PRO A 441 -11.92 -21.22 -31.19
CA PRO A 441 -11.90 -22.15 -32.30
C PRO A 441 -10.44 -22.42 -32.68
N ARG A 442 -10.06 -23.70 -32.77
CA ARG A 442 -8.72 -24.08 -33.23
C ARG A 442 -8.50 -23.46 -34.60
N SER A 443 -7.47 -22.62 -34.73
CA SER A 443 -7.15 -22.03 -36.03
C SER A 443 -6.91 -23.15 -37.05
N LYS A 444 -7.53 -23.03 -38.24
CA LYS A 444 -7.39 -23.99 -39.35
C LYS A 444 -5.93 -24.17 -39.80
N ARG A 445 -5.01 -23.29 -39.37
CA ARG A 445 -3.56 -23.40 -39.58
C ARG A 445 -2.94 -24.62 -38.87
N SER A 446 -3.47 -25.03 -37.71
CA SER A 446 -2.98 -26.20 -36.97
C SER A 446 -3.38 -27.54 -37.61
N VAL A 447 -4.49 -27.59 -38.35
CA VAL A 447 -4.95 -28.82 -39.03
C VAL A 447 -4.07 -29.15 -40.24
N ARG A 448 -3.58 -28.13 -40.97
CA ARG A 448 -2.63 -28.35 -42.07
C ARG A 448 -1.25 -28.83 -41.59
N GLN A 449 -0.81 -28.41 -40.40
CA GLN A 449 0.50 -28.84 -39.86
C GLN A 449 0.47 -30.28 -39.32
N VAL A 450 -0.66 -30.72 -38.74
CA VAL A 450 -0.86 -32.12 -38.36
C VAL A 450 -1.06 -33.03 -39.58
N GLN A 451 -1.72 -32.55 -40.65
CA GLN A 451 -1.84 -33.31 -41.91
C GLN A 451 -0.54 -33.35 -42.74
N LEU A 452 0.33 -32.35 -42.66
CA LEU A 452 1.67 -32.43 -43.28
C LEU A 452 2.62 -33.35 -42.48
N GLY A 453 2.55 -33.31 -41.14
CA GLY A 453 3.33 -34.21 -40.27
C GLY A 453 2.95 -35.69 -40.39
N SER A 454 1.67 -35.98 -40.70
CA SER A 454 1.22 -37.37 -40.92
C SER A 454 1.52 -37.88 -42.34
N LYS A 455 1.65 -37.00 -43.34
CA LYS A 455 2.05 -37.40 -44.71
C LYS A 455 3.56 -37.63 -44.87
N ILE A 456 4.39 -36.99 -44.05
CA ILE A 456 5.86 -37.20 -44.09
C ILE A 456 6.29 -38.45 -43.31
N ARG A 457 5.52 -38.92 -42.32
CA ARG A 457 5.77 -40.20 -41.62
C ARG A 457 5.23 -41.44 -42.35
N GLY A 458 4.50 -41.28 -43.45
CA GLY A 458 3.99 -42.38 -44.28
C GLY A 458 4.90 -42.83 -45.42
N ALA A 459 6.04 -42.16 -45.63
CA ALA A 459 6.94 -42.39 -46.78
C ALA A 459 8.41 -42.56 -46.35
N MET A 460 8.67 -43.43 -45.36
CA MET A 460 9.97 -44.07 -45.15
C MET A 460 9.73 -45.45 -44.52
N LYS A 461 9.23 -46.39 -45.33
CA LYS A 461 9.39 -47.83 -45.06
C LYS A 461 10.80 -48.20 -45.52
N TRP A 462 11.72 -48.26 -44.58
CA TRP A 462 13.01 -48.91 -44.77
C TRP A 462 12.78 -50.41 -44.60
N SER A 463 12.86 -51.17 -45.70
CA SER A 463 12.80 -52.63 -45.68
C SER A 463 14.19 -53.18 -45.34
N PRO A 464 14.34 -54.03 -44.31
CA PRO A 464 15.60 -54.75 -44.09
C PRO A 464 15.72 -55.90 -45.11
N PRO A 465 16.90 -56.16 -45.70
CA PRO A 465 17.08 -57.29 -46.58
C PRO A 465 17.13 -58.59 -45.77
N GLN A 466 16.38 -59.59 -46.25
CA GLN A 466 16.35 -60.94 -45.71
C GLN A 466 17.64 -61.71 -46.05
N THR A 467 17.99 -62.56 -45.10
CA THR A 467 19.05 -63.56 -45.01
C THR A 467 19.28 -64.41 -46.26
N GLY A 468 20.56 -64.67 -46.58
CA GLY A 468 21.01 -65.82 -47.36
C GLY A 468 22.12 -66.54 -46.61
N ALA A 469 21.84 -67.74 -46.12
CA ALA A 469 22.82 -68.64 -45.53
C ALA A 469 23.44 -69.53 -46.62
N THR A 470 24.76 -69.69 -46.61
CA THR A 470 25.44 -70.81 -47.28
C THR A 470 26.63 -71.29 -46.43
N LYS A 471 26.72 -72.62 -46.37
CA LYS A 471 27.61 -73.48 -45.57
C LYS A 471 29.04 -73.60 -46.12
N ALA A 472 29.93 -74.06 -45.22
CA ALA A 472 31.14 -74.89 -45.42
C ALA A 472 32.39 -74.16 -45.98
N SER A 473 33.64 -74.46 -45.63
CA SER A 473 34.28 -75.62 -44.97
C SER A 473 35.72 -75.29 -44.53
N ARG A 474 36.18 -76.01 -43.47
CA ARG A 474 37.55 -76.30 -43.01
C ARG A 474 38.43 -75.18 -42.46
#